data_AF-A0A7K0IFQ4-F1
#
_entry.id   AF-A0A7K0IFQ4-F1
#
_cell.length_a   1.000
_cell.length_b   1.000
_cell.length_c   1.000
_cell.angle_alpha   90.00
_cell.angle_beta   90.00
_cell.angle_gamma   90.00
#
_symmetry.space_group_name_H-M   'P 1'
#
loop_
_entity.id
_entity.type
_entity.pdbx_description
1 polymer ?
#
loop_
_entity_poly.entity_id
_entity_poly.type
_entity_poly.pdbx_seq_one_letter_code
_entity_poly.pdbx_strand_id
1 'polypeptide(L)'
;MDEPKDAGTGAGAAGAGTCVTAADGSAEAAGTDASEEAFDQLQRLYDQLPAMEERGALLARAKAAAAAVRLEDELRTARILLDEAEKREAAARAAFERAEQGGAPALADECRRALLHAGSLRGFRVGPARNAEAALARALEEGCFADAAEAHAAVLEPAELASVQSEVEAYRSAYAEALARCEALEASCPED
;
A
#
# COMPACT_ATOMS: atom_id res chain seq x y z
N MET A 1 0.97 18.93 60.77
CA MET A 1 2.24 19.67 60.80
C MET A 1 2.63 19.85 59.35
N ASP A 2 2.54 21.01 58.72
CA ASP A 2 2.42 22.37 59.22
C ASP A 2 1.74 23.21 58.13
N GLU A 3 0.66 23.89 58.46
CA GLU A 3 0.32 25.17 57.83
C GLU A 3 1.23 26.25 58.44
N PRO A 4 1.50 27.32 57.71
CA PRO A 4 1.05 28.65 58.18
C PRO A 4 0.46 29.46 57.00
N LYS A 5 -0.72 30.09 57.05
CA LYS A 5 -1.39 31.03 57.97
C LYS A 5 -0.87 32.49 57.92
N ASP A 6 -1.78 33.35 57.43
CA ASP A 6 -2.00 34.79 57.67
C ASP A 6 -0.89 35.80 57.29
N ALA A 7 -1.13 37.05 56.97
CA ALA A 7 -2.28 37.89 56.59
C ALA A 7 -1.68 39.27 56.23
N GLY A 8 -2.37 40.10 55.45
CA GLY A 8 -1.86 41.45 55.18
C GLY A 8 -2.79 42.33 54.35
N THR A 9 -3.79 42.90 55.01
CA THR A 9 -4.63 44.00 54.50
C THR A 9 -3.83 45.29 54.35
N GLY A 10 -4.06 46.03 53.26
CA GLY A 10 -3.60 47.42 53.10
C GLY A 10 -4.37 48.13 51.99
N ALA A 11 -5.15 49.13 52.36
CA ALA A 11 -5.94 49.97 51.47
C ALA A 11 -5.11 51.16 50.94
N GLY A 12 -5.49 51.68 49.75
CA GLY A 12 -5.45 53.13 49.51
C GLY A 12 -4.74 53.64 48.26
N ALA A 13 -5.53 54.38 47.48
CA ALA A 13 -5.21 55.59 46.72
C ALA A 13 -4.71 55.50 45.27
N ALA A 14 -5.50 56.19 44.44
CA ALA A 14 -5.32 56.58 43.05
C ALA A 14 -3.95 57.17 42.70
N GLY A 15 -3.48 56.84 41.50
CA GLY A 15 -2.46 57.56 40.76
C GLY A 15 -2.82 57.54 39.28
N ALA A 16 -3.08 58.74 38.74
CA ALA A 16 -3.40 58.99 37.34
C ALA A 16 -2.14 58.97 36.45
N GLY A 17 -2.34 58.75 35.15
CA GLY A 17 -1.32 58.90 34.10
C GLY A 17 -0.42 57.66 34.01
N THR A 18 -0.32 56.97 32.89
CA THR A 18 0.07 57.54 31.60
C THR A 18 -0.42 56.63 30.49
N CYS A 19 -1.14 57.20 29.52
CA CYS A 19 -1.32 56.59 28.21
C CYS A 19 0.04 56.53 27.52
N VAL A 20 0.67 55.35 27.49
CA VAL A 20 1.65 55.03 26.46
C VAL A 20 0.88 54.32 25.35
N THR A 21 0.40 55.13 24.41
CA THR A 21 0.15 54.69 23.04
C THR A 21 1.49 54.37 22.40
N ALA A 22 1.70 53.12 22.02
CA ALA A 22 2.46 52.66 20.84
C ALA A 22 2.90 51.20 21.06
N ALA A 23 2.09 50.27 20.56
CA ALA A 23 2.55 48.94 20.20
C ALA A 23 1.87 48.48 18.91
N ASP A 24 1.75 49.38 17.92
CA ASP A 24 1.44 49.01 16.52
C ASP A 24 2.75 48.71 15.78
N GLY A 25 3.52 47.76 16.31
CA GLY A 25 4.79 47.32 15.71
C GLY A 25 5.15 45.87 15.97
N SER A 26 4.27 45.08 16.60
CA SER A 26 4.56 43.67 16.95
C SER A 26 3.73 42.64 16.17
N ALA A 27 2.66 43.04 15.48
CA ALA A 27 1.84 42.11 14.70
C ALA A 27 2.46 41.82 13.32
N GLU A 28 3.05 42.82 12.66
CA GLU A 28 3.70 42.61 11.36
C GLU A 28 4.97 41.76 11.45
N ALA A 29 5.84 42.03 12.44
CA ALA A 29 7.08 41.27 12.62
C ALA A 29 6.83 39.78 12.97
N ALA A 30 5.79 39.48 13.76
CA ALA A 30 5.39 38.11 14.07
C ALA A 30 4.71 37.40 12.87
N GLY A 31 4.00 38.14 12.02
CA GLY A 31 3.42 37.63 10.78
C GLY A 31 4.46 37.38 9.67
N THR A 32 5.52 38.17 9.62
CA THR A 32 6.66 37.95 8.70
C THR A 32 7.48 36.73 9.12
N ASP A 33 7.80 36.58 10.41
CA ASP A 33 8.53 35.41 10.94
C ASP A 33 7.76 34.09 10.65
N ALA A 34 6.44 34.07 10.91
CA ALA A 34 5.62 32.90 10.65
C ALA A 34 5.50 32.55 9.15
N SER A 35 5.54 33.57 8.28
CA SER A 35 5.52 33.37 6.83
C SER A 35 6.85 32.83 6.32
N GLU A 36 7.96 33.44 6.74
CA GLU A 36 9.30 32.99 6.41
C GLU A 36 9.52 31.54 6.88
N GLU A 37 9.10 31.19 8.10
CA GLU A 37 9.17 29.80 8.61
C GLU A 37 8.35 28.82 7.76
N ALA A 38 7.14 29.20 7.34
CA ALA A 38 6.27 28.35 6.52
C ALA A 38 6.84 28.13 5.11
N PHE A 39 7.35 29.19 4.47
CA PHE A 39 8.00 29.11 3.16
C PHE A 39 9.33 28.35 3.24
N ASP A 40 10.14 28.54 4.28
CA ASP A 40 11.36 27.78 4.51
C ASP A 40 11.07 26.28 4.70
N GLN A 41 10.00 25.95 5.42
CA GLN A 41 9.56 24.56 5.59
C GLN A 41 9.13 23.96 4.24
N LEU A 42 8.35 24.69 3.45
CA LEU A 42 7.91 24.24 2.13
C LEU A 42 9.10 24.07 1.17
N GLN A 43 10.06 25.01 1.16
CA GLN A 43 11.27 24.93 0.35
C GLN A 43 12.11 23.72 0.72
N ARG A 44 12.32 23.45 2.02
CA ARG A 44 13.03 22.24 2.48
C ARG A 44 12.36 20.96 2.00
N LEU A 45 11.03 20.90 2.01
CA LEU A 45 10.29 19.74 1.51
C LEU A 45 10.39 19.63 -0.01
N TYR A 46 10.30 20.75 -0.74
CA TYR A 46 10.50 20.80 -2.17
C TYR A 46 11.89 20.29 -2.59
N ASP A 47 12.94 20.69 -1.85
CA ASP A 47 14.31 20.22 -2.09
C ASP A 47 14.47 18.71 -1.85
N GLN A 48 13.61 18.11 -1.01
CA GLN A 48 13.56 16.66 -0.76
C GLN A 48 12.75 15.88 -1.80
N LEU A 49 11.99 16.55 -2.67
CA LEU A 49 11.08 15.91 -3.61
C LEU A 49 11.76 14.83 -4.47
N PRO A 50 12.95 15.04 -5.07
CA PRO A 50 13.58 14.01 -5.90
C PRO A 50 13.87 12.72 -5.12
N ALA A 51 14.35 12.83 -3.88
CA ALA A 51 14.60 11.67 -3.03
C ALA A 51 13.30 10.93 -2.65
N MET A 52 12.21 11.67 -2.46
CA MET A 52 10.89 11.10 -2.17
C MET A 52 10.23 10.48 -3.41
N GLU A 53 10.51 10.98 -4.61
CA GLU A 53 10.11 10.34 -5.87
C GLU A 53 10.80 8.99 -6.04
N GLU A 54 12.12 8.91 -5.78
CA GLU A 54 12.85 7.63 -5.79
C GLU A 54 12.28 6.65 -4.76
N ARG A 55 11.97 7.11 -3.55
CA ARG A 55 11.32 6.28 -2.52
C ARG A 55 9.91 5.86 -2.92
N GLY A 56 9.15 6.73 -3.56
CA GLY A 56 7.84 6.41 -4.12
C GLY A 56 7.90 5.36 -5.23
N ALA A 57 8.90 5.46 -6.12
CA ALA A 57 9.15 4.47 -7.17
C ALA A 57 9.55 3.11 -6.59
N LEU A 58 10.42 3.09 -5.57
CA LEU A 58 10.77 1.88 -4.82
C LEU A 58 9.52 1.24 -4.21
N LEU A 59 8.68 2.03 -3.53
CA LEU A 59 7.43 1.56 -2.93
C LEU A 59 6.48 0.95 -3.97
N ALA A 60 6.29 1.64 -5.10
CA ALA A 60 5.43 1.17 -6.18
C ALA A 60 5.95 -0.14 -6.78
N ARG A 61 7.26 -0.22 -7.05
CA ARG A 61 7.90 -1.44 -7.56
C ARG A 61 7.78 -2.59 -6.57
N ALA A 62 8.03 -2.36 -5.28
CA ALA A 62 7.91 -3.39 -4.25
C ALA A 62 6.47 -3.93 -4.11
N LYS A 63 5.46 -3.04 -4.21
CA LYS A 63 4.05 -3.44 -4.20
C LYS A 63 3.66 -4.26 -5.45
N ALA A 64 4.13 -3.85 -6.63
CA ALA A 64 3.92 -4.60 -7.87
C ALA A 64 4.60 -5.98 -7.82
N ALA A 65 5.84 -6.04 -7.32
CA ALA A 65 6.59 -7.28 -7.10
C ALA A 65 5.83 -8.24 -6.19
N ALA A 66 5.37 -7.78 -5.02
CA ALA A 66 4.60 -8.59 -4.09
C ALA A 66 3.30 -9.13 -4.70
N ALA A 67 2.62 -8.33 -5.53
CA ALA A 67 1.42 -8.77 -6.24
C ALA A 67 1.73 -9.86 -7.29
N ALA A 68 2.81 -9.70 -8.06
CA ALA A 68 3.25 -10.69 -9.04
C ALA A 68 3.65 -12.02 -8.38
N VAL A 69 4.40 -11.97 -7.28
CA VAL A 69 4.79 -13.17 -6.51
C VAL A 69 3.57 -13.94 -5.99
N ARG A 70 2.57 -13.23 -5.45
CA ARG A 70 1.32 -13.86 -5.01
C ARG A 70 0.60 -14.57 -6.18
N LEU A 71 0.55 -13.93 -7.35
CA LEU A 71 -0.06 -14.52 -8.54
C LEU A 71 0.73 -15.74 -9.07
N GLU A 72 2.05 -15.75 -8.90
CA GLU A 72 2.87 -16.92 -9.20
C GLU A 72 2.51 -18.10 -8.30
N ASP A 73 2.35 -17.87 -6.99
CA ASP A 73 1.91 -18.89 -6.04
C ASP A 73 0.50 -19.42 -6.35
N GLU A 74 -0.41 -18.54 -6.75
CA GLU A 74 -1.75 -18.90 -7.23
C GLU A 74 -1.68 -19.79 -8.48
N LEU A 75 -0.86 -19.40 -9.47
CA LEU A 75 -0.63 -20.19 -10.68
C LEU A 75 -0.02 -21.55 -10.37
N ARG A 76 0.97 -21.60 -9.48
CA ARG A 76 1.61 -22.85 -9.03
C ARG A 76 0.59 -23.80 -8.42
N THR A 77 -0.26 -23.26 -7.54
CA THR A 77 -1.35 -24.02 -6.92
C THR A 77 -2.36 -24.52 -7.95
N ALA A 78 -2.77 -23.66 -8.89
CA ALA A 78 -3.72 -24.04 -9.94
C ALA A 78 -3.17 -25.11 -10.88
N ARG A 79 -1.87 -25.04 -11.22
CA ARG A 79 -1.16 -26.05 -12.03
C ARG A 79 -1.08 -27.39 -11.31
N ILE A 80 -0.72 -27.42 -10.02
CA ILE A 80 -0.71 -28.67 -9.23
C ILE A 80 -2.08 -29.36 -9.28
N LEU A 81 -3.16 -28.60 -9.07
CA LEU A 81 -4.52 -29.15 -9.09
C LEU A 81 -4.96 -29.61 -10.49
N LEU A 82 -4.50 -28.92 -11.55
CA LEU A 82 -4.73 -29.35 -12.93
C LEU A 82 -3.98 -30.66 -13.23
N ASP A 83 -2.69 -30.73 -12.89
CA ASP A 83 -1.87 -31.92 -13.09
C ASP A 83 -2.45 -33.14 -12.36
N GLU A 84 -2.95 -32.97 -11.14
CA GLU A 84 -3.64 -34.03 -10.39
C GLU A 84 -4.92 -34.50 -11.09
N ALA A 85 -5.72 -33.56 -11.64
CA ALA A 85 -6.92 -33.89 -12.38
C ALA A 85 -6.61 -34.60 -13.71
N GLU A 86 -5.54 -34.19 -14.40
CA GLU A 86 -5.04 -34.82 -15.62
C GLU A 86 -4.56 -36.25 -15.36
N LYS A 87 -3.78 -36.47 -14.30
CA LYS A 87 -3.36 -37.81 -13.88
C LYS A 87 -4.57 -38.70 -13.56
N ARG A 88 -5.60 -38.15 -12.91
CA ARG A 88 -6.82 -38.88 -12.58
C ARG A 88 -7.63 -39.25 -13.82
N GLU A 89 -7.74 -38.34 -14.78
CA GLU A 89 -8.41 -38.60 -16.06
C GLU A 89 -7.68 -39.67 -16.87
N ALA A 90 -6.34 -39.59 -16.96
CA ALA A 90 -5.53 -40.60 -17.62
C ALA A 90 -5.67 -41.99 -16.96
N ALA A 91 -5.67 -42.06 -15.63
CA ALA A 91 -5.87 -43.31 -14.90
C ALA A 91 -7.27 -43.89 -15.13
N ALA A 92 -8.31 -43.05 -15.12
CA ALA A 92 -9.69 -43.47 -15.39
C ALA A 92 -9.86 -43.96 -16.84
N ARG A 93 -9.19 -43.32 -17.79
CA ARG A 93 -9.16 -43.72 -19.19
C ARG A 93 -8.53 -45.09 -19.37
N ALA A 94 -7.35 -45.30 -18.80
CA ALA A 94 -6.68 -46.59 -18.84
C ALA A 94 -7.50 -47.71 -18.16
N ALA A 95 -8.21 -47.40 -17.07
CA ALA A 95 -9.12 -48.35 -16.42
C ALA A 95 -10.32 -48.71 -17.31
N PHE A 96 -10.91 -47.71 -17.96
CA PHE A 96 -12.00 -47.92 -18.92
C PHE A 96 -11.57 -48.79 -20.11
N GLU A 97 -10.42 -48.50 -20.71
CA GLU A 97 -9.87 -49.30 -21.82
C GLU A 97 -9.63 -50.76 -21.42
N ARG A 98 -9.08 -51.00 -20.22
CA ARG A 98 -8.92 -52.37 -19.70
C ARG A 98 -10.26 -53.07 -19.44
N ALA A 99 -11.26 -52.36 -18.92
CA ALA A 99 -12.57 -52.93 -18.64
C ALA A 99 -13.33 -53.31 -19.92
N GLU A 100 -13.22 -52.48 -20.97
CA GLU A 100 -13.78 -52.77 -22.29
C GLU A 100 -13.11 -54.01 -22.92
N GLN A 101 -11.79 -54.14 -22.81
CA GLN A 101 -11.06 -55.33 -23.28
C GLN A 101 -11.39 -56.60 -22.49
N GLY A 102 -11.68 -56.46 -21.19
CA GLY A 102 -12.01 -57.58 -20.29
C GLY A 102 -13.41 -58.17 -20.50
N GLY A 103 -14.25 -57.57 -21.36
CA GLY A 103 -15.58 -58.10 -21.68
C GLY A 103 -16.59 -58.09 -20.52
N ALA A 104 -16.34 -57.27 -19.48
CA ALA A 104 -17.20 -57.16 -18.30
C ALA A 104 -18.08 -55.89 -18.39
N PRO A 105 -19.31 -55.97 -18.92
CA PRO A 105 -20.09 -54.78 -19.29
C PRO A 105 -20.44 -53.88 -18.10
N ALA A 106 -20.69 -54.45 -16.92
CA ALA A 106 -20.97 -53.68 -15.69
C ALA A 106 -19.74 -52.87 -15.24
N LEU A 107 -18.55 -53.48 -15.29
CA LEU A 107 -17.29 -52.82 -14.95
C LEU A 107 -16.94 -51.73 -15.98
N ALA A 108 -17.15 -52.01 -17.27
CA ALA A 108 -16.92 -51.03 -18.33
C ALA A 108 -17.82 -49.79 -18.17
N ASP A 109 -19.09 -49.98 -17.81
CA ASP A 109 -20.01 -48.88 -17.53
C ASP A 109 -19.64 -48.09 -16.27
N GLU A 110 -19.16 -48.76 -15.21
CA GLU A 110 -18.60 -48.09 -14.03
C GLU A 110 -17.36 -47.24 -14.37
N CYS A 111 -16.40 -47.82 -15.10
CA CYS A 111 -15.20 -47.09 -15.53
C CYS A 111 -15.55 -45.92 -16.47
N ARG A 112 -16.57 -46.07 -17.32
CA ARG A 112 -17.09 -44.98 -18.17
C ARG A 112 -17.58 -43.81 -17.32
N ARG A 113 -18.38 -44.07 -16.28
CA ARG A 113 -18.83 -43.03 -15.34
C ARG A 113 -17.67 -42.35 -14.63
N ALA A 114 -16.69 -43.13 -14.17
CA ALA A 114 -15.49 -42.59 -13.52
C ALA A 114 -14.67 -41.71 -14.46
N LEU A 115 -14.51 -42.10 -15.73
CA LEU A 115 -13.84 -41.31 -16.76
C LEU A 115 -14.58 -39.99 -17.04
N LEU A 116 -15.90 -40.02 -17.18
CA LEU A 116 -16.70 -38.80 -17.35
C LEU A 116 -16.55 -37.85 -16.16
N HIS A 117 -16.59 -38.37 -14.94
CA HIS A 117 -16.36 -37.56 -13.73
C HIS A 117 -14.95 -36.95 -13.71
N ALA A 118 -13.91 -37.74 -14.00
CA ALA A 118 -12.54 -37.26 -14.05
C ALA A 118 -12.33 -36.21 -15.15
N GLY A 119 -12.94 -36.41 -16.33
CA GLY A 119 -12.93 -35.44 -17.43
C GLY A 119 -13.58 -34.11 -17.05
N SER A 120 -14.73 -34.15 -16.36
CA SER A 120 -15.39 -32.94 -15.83
C SER A 120 -14.50 -32.21 -14.81
N LEU A 121 -13.93 -32.95 -13.85
CA LEU A 121 -13.01 -32.38 -12.86
C LEU A 121 -11.82 -31.68 -13.51
N ARG A 122 -11.17 -32.32 -14.50
CA ARG A 122 -10.10 -31.71 -15.28
C ARG A 122 -10.57 -30.44 -15.98
N GLY A 123 -11.75 -30.48 -16.62
CA GLY A 123 -12.37 -29.31 -17.25
C GLY A 123 -12.53 -28.13 -16.30
N PHE A 124 -12.96 -28.37 -15.05
CA PHE A 124 -13.08 -27.34 -14.02
C PHE A 124 -11.74 -26.72 -13.58
N ARG A 125 -10.60 -27.38 -13.82
CA ARG A 125 -9.26 -26.89 -13.43
C ARG A 125 -8.54 -26.10 -14.52
N VAL A 126 -8.88 -26.31 -15.79
CA VAL A 126 -8.22 -25.63 -16.93
C VAL A 126 -8.43 -24.11 -16.89
N GLY A 127 -9.66 -23.66 -16.65
CA GLY A 127 -10.00 -22.23 -16.60
C GLY A 127 -9.19 -21.47 -15.54
N PRO A 128 -9.22 -21.90 -14.26
CA PRO A 128 -8.42 -21.30 -13.20
C PRO A 128 -6.92 -21.23 -13.50
N ALA A 129 -6.32 -22.30 -14.04
CA ALA A 129 -4.89 -22.32 -14.37
C ALA A 129 -4.54 -21.28 -15.46
N ARG A 130 -5.35 -21.20 -16.52
CA ARG A 130 -5.17 -20.20 -17.59
C ARG A 130 -5.38 -18.78 -17.10
N ASN A 131 -6.36 -18.57 -16.22
CA ASN A 131 -6.64 -17.26 -15.65
C ASN A 131 -5.49 -16.78 -14.76
N ALA A 132 -4.95 -17.66 -13.91
CA ALA A 132 -3.80 -17.35 -13.08
C ALA A 132 -2.55 -17.05 -13.92
N GLU A 133 -2.34 -17.78 -15.01
CA GLU A 133 -1.23 -17.53 -15.95
C GLU A 133 -1.34 -16.17 -16.63
N ALA A 134 -2.53 -15.83 -17.13
CA ALA A 134 -2.79 -14.52 -17.71
C ALA A 134 -2.68 -13.38 -16.69
N ALA A 135 -3.11 -13.60 -15.45
CA ALA A 135 -3.00 -12.62 -14.37
C ALA A 135 -1.54 -12.36 -14.00
N LEU A 136 -0.72 -13.41 -13.87
CA LEU A 136 0.72 -13.27 -13.63
C LEU A 136 1.40 -12.52 -14.78
N ALA A 137 1.12 -12.89 -16.04
CA ALA A 137 1.70 -12.22 -17.20
C ALA A 137 1.39 -10.72 -17.23
N ARG A 138 0.13 -10.34 -16.93
CA ARG A 138 -0.27 -8.93 -16.83
C ARG A 138 0.44 -8.21 -15.68
N ALA A 139 0.53 -8.82 -14.51
CA ALA A 139 1.21 -8.22 -13.37
C ALA A 139 2.71 -7.99 -13.61
N LEU A 140 3.37 -8.90 -14.34
CA LEU A 140 4.76 -8.72 -14.76
C LEU A 140 4.90 -7.57 -15.76
N GLU A 141 4.00 -7.48 -16.74
CA GLU A 141 3.99 -6.39 -17.72
C GLU A 141 3.72 -5.02 -17.07
N GLU A 142 2.68 -4.91 -16.26
CA GLU A 142 2.31 -3.68 -15.53
C GLU A 142 3.39 -3.25 -14.53
N GLY A 143 4.06 -4.22 -13.90
CA GLY A 143 5.18 -4.01 -12.98
C GLY A 143 6.52 -3.78 -13.66
N CYS A 144 6.60 -3.85 -14.99
CA CYS A 144 7.83 -3.76 -15.78
C CYS A 144 8.90 -4.79 -15.36
N PHE A 145 8.49 -6.00 -14.99
CA PHE A 145 9.38 -7.12 -14.68
C PHE A 145 9.58 -8.00 -15.92
N ALA A 146 10.82 -8.41 -16.19
CA ALA A 146 11.13 -9.34 -17.27
C ALA A 146 10.58 -10.74 -16.99
N ASP A 147 10.64 -11.18 -15.73
CA ASP A 147 10.14 -12.47 -15.27
C ASP A 147 9.81 -12.47 -13.77
N ALA A 148 9.31 -13.61 -13.29
CA ALA A 148 8.94 -13.79 -11.89
C ALA A 148 10.15 -13.80 -10.94
N ALA A 149 11.35 -14.17 -11.41
CA ALA A 149 12.55 -14.13 -10.59
C ALA A 149 12.99 -12.67 -10.32
N GLU A 150 12.86 -11.80 -11.31
CA GLU A 150 13.06 -10.36 -11.13
C GLU A 150 12.04 -9.78 -10.14
N ALA A 151 10.76 -10.14 -10.29
CA ALA A 151 9.72 -9.73 -9.33
C ALA A 151 10.06 -10.18 -7.91
N HIS A 152 10.48 -11.44 -7.72
CA HIS A 152 10.94 -11.95 -6.43
C HIS A 152 12.11 -11.15 -5.85
N ALA A 153 13.10 -10.79 -6.67
CA ALA A 153 14.26 -10.00 -6.23
C ALA A 153 13.89 -8.56 -5.83
N ALA A 154 12.75 -8.05 -6.30
CA ALA A 154 12.25 -6.71 -5.99
C ALA A 154 11.28 -6.67 -4.80
N VAL A 155 10.96 -7.83 -4.19
CA VAL A 155 10.17 -7.88 -2.96
C VAL A 155 11.00 -7.34 -1.79
N LEU A 156 10.41 -6.41 -1.05
CA LEU A 156 10.97 -5.93 0.21
C LEU A 156 10.44 -6.76 1.37
N GLU A 157 11.25 -6.88 2.43
CA GLU A 157 10.79 -7.47 3.68
C GLU A 157 9.62 -6.66 4.27
N PRO A 158 8.66 -7.27 4.99
CA PRO A 158 7.47 -6.57 5.46
C PRO A 158 7.77 -5.34 6.32
N ALA A 159 8.81 -5.39 7.16
CA ALA A 159 9.23 -4.26 7.98
C ALA A 159 9.82 -3.12 7.14
N GLU A 160 10.61 -3.44 6.11
CA GLU A 160 11.20 -2.46 5.21
C GLU A 160 10.13 -1.80 4.34
N LEU A 161 9.19 -2.60 3.81
CA LEU A 161 8.05 -2.10 3.05
C LEU A 161 7.21 -1.13 3.89
N ALA A 162 6.94 -1.47 5.15
CA ALA A 162 6.22 -0.61 6.08
C ALA A 162 6.99 0.70 6.37
N SER A 163 8.32 0.62 6.53
CA SER A 163 9.16 1.81 6.73
C SER A 163 9.08 2.75 5.52
N VAL A 164 9.32 2.23 4.32
CA VAL A 164 9.28 3.04 3.09
C VAL A 164 7.89 3.63 2.87
N GLN A 165 6.83 2.86 3.16
CA GLN A 165 5.47 3.37 3.08
C GLN A 165 5.22 4.51 4.07
N SER A 166 5.62 4.33 5.34
CA SER A 166 5.49 5.36 6.37
C SER A 166 6.28 6.63 6.02
N GLU A 167 7.49 6.50 5.48
CA GLU A 167 8.31 7.64 5.06
C GLU A 167 7.62 8.45 3.95
N VAL A 168 7.12 7.79 2.91
CA VAL A 168 6.41 8.44 1.80
C VAL A 168 5.11 9.09 2.27
N GLU A 169 4.35 8.44 3.14
CA GLU A 169 3.10 8.98 3.70
C GLU A 169 3.35 10.18 4.61
N ALA A 170 4.36 10.12 5.48
CA ALA A 170 4.75 11.22 6.34
C ALA A 170 5.19 12.44 5.52
N TYR A 171 5.98 12.25 4.48
CA TYR A 171 6.38 13.33 3.58
C TYR A 171 5.16 13.96 2.88
N ARG A 172 4.24 13.15 2.36
CA ARG A 172 3.01 13.65 1.70
C ARG A 172 2.16 14.48 2.66
N SER A 173 2.00 14.04 3.91
CA SER A 173 1.28 14.80 4.94
C SER A 173 1.99 16.12 5.24
N ALA A 174 3.29 16.08 5.47
CA ALA A 174 4.09 17.28 5.77
C ALA A 174 4.06 18.30 4.63
N TYR A 175 4.14 17.83 3.37
CA TYR A 175 4.05 18.69 2.19
C TYR A 175 2.67 19.34 2.07
N ALA A 176 1.59 18.57 2.24
CA ALA A 176 0.23 19.09 2.19
C ALA A 176 -0.05 20.11 3.31
N GLU A 177 0.42 19.83 4.53
CA GLU A 177 0.30 20.76 5.66
C GLU A 177 1.10 22.04 5.46
N ALA A 178 2.34 21.95 4.97
CA ALA A 178 3.17 23.12 4.69
C ALA A 178 2.57 23.99 3.59
N LEU A 179 2.05 23.37 2.52
CA LEU A 179 1.37 24.08 1.44
C LEU A 179 0.11 24.80 1.95
N ALA A 180 -0.75 24.10 2.70
CA ALA A 180 -1.96 24.70 3.26
C ALA A 180 -1.66 25.88 4.21
N ARG A 181 -0.55 25.83 4.96
CA ARG A 181 -0.10 26.96 5.78
C ARG A 181 0.30 28.16 4.92
N CYS A 182 1.06 27.94 3.85
CA CYS A 182 1.46 29.01 2.93
C CYS A 182 0.23 29.64 2.25
N GLU A 183 -0.72 28.84 1.78
CA GLU A 183 -1.97 29.32 1.17
C GLU A 183 -2.83 30.14 2.15
N ALA A 184 -2.90 29.71 3.42
CA ALA A 184 -3.63 30.44 4.46
C ALA A 184 -3.00 31.80 4.77
N LEU A 185 -1.67 31.88 4.74
CA LEU A 185 -0.93 33.13 4.94
C LEU A 185 -1.13 34.08 3.76
N GLU A 186 -1.03 33.58 2.52
CA GLU A 186 -1.31 34.36 1.30
C GLU A 186 -2.71 34.95 1.32
N ALA A 187 -3.72 34.15 1.68
CA ALA A 187 -5.12 34.61 1.78
C ALA A 187 -5.36 35.62 2.93
N SER A 188 -4.46 35.70 3.90
CA SER A 188 -4.55 36.62 5.03
C SER A 188 -3.83 37.96 4.79
N CYS A 189 -3.02 38.06 3.74
CA CYS A 189 -2.42 39.31 3.30
C CYS A 189 -3.47 40.16 2.55
N PRO A 190 -3.76 41.40 2.98
CA PRO A 190 -4.65 42.29 2.24
C PRO A 190 -4.01 42.65 0.89
N GLU A 191 -4.77 42.52 -0.21
CA GLU A 191 -4.39 43.12 -1.49
C GLU A 191 -4.48 44.66 -1.36
N ASP A 192 -3.34 45.34 -1.43
CA ASP A 192 -3.24 46.80 -1.57
C ASP A 192 -3.53 47.26 -3.01
#